data_AF-A0A3D1BLA5-F1
#
_entry.id   AF-A0A3D1BLA5-F1
#
_cell.length_a   1.000
_cell.length_b   1.000
_cell.length_c   1.000
_cell.angle_alpha   90.00
_cell.angle_beta   90.00
_cell.angle_gamma   90.00
#
_symmetry.space_group_name_H-M   'P 1'
#
loop_
_entity.id
_entity.type
_entity.pdbx_description
1 polymer ?
#
loop_
_entity_poly.entity_id
_entity_poly.type
_entity_poly.pdbx_seq_one_letter_code
_entity_poly.pdbx_strand_id
1 'polypeptide(L)'
;FKDARTRAALCEILDDKDLEIRRTTIESLSNFDDALDLIIPFLKDREWSVRKTAVDVMEKFPKVQIYRYLREVAETDEDQEVKKAAERVLGE
;
A
#
# COMPACT_ATOMS: atom_id res chain seq x y z
N PHE A 1 0.06 17.55 -3.12
CA PHE A 1 1.05 16.75 -2.35
C PHE A 1 2.44 17.40 -2.13
N LYS A 2 2.66 18.71 -2.39
CA LYS A 2 3.97 19.38 -2.18
C LYS A 2 4.14 20.02 -0.78
N ASP A 3 3.27 19.73 0.18
CA ASP A 3 3.31 20.34 1.52
C ASP A 3 4.13 19.46 2.49
N ALA A 4 5.08 20.07 3.19
CA ALA A 4 5.86 19.43 4.25
C ALA A 4 4.97 18.84 5.35
N ARG A 5 3.79 19.43 5.59
CA ARG A 5 2.81 18.92 6.55
C ARG A 5 2.22 17.57 6.15
N THR A 6 1.95 17.36 4.87
CA THR A 6 1.44 16.08 4.37
C THR A 6 2.48 14.97 4.53
N ARG A 7 3.77 15.27 4.33
CA ARG A 7 4.85 14.31 4.54
C ARG A 7 5.03 13.97 6.03
N ALA A 8 5.00 14.97 6.91
CA ALA A 8 5.10 14.75 8.35
C ALA A 8 3.95 13.88 8.87
N ALA A 9 2.71 14.20 8.47
CA ALA A 9 1.54 13.38 8.83
C ALA A 9 1.64 11.95 8.28
N LEU A 10 2.20 11.76 7.07
CA LEU A 10 2.42 10.41 6.53
C LEU A 10 3.44 9.62 7.35
N CYS A 11 4.53 10.26 7.77
CA CYS A 11 5.55 9.60 8.59
C CYS A 11 4.99 9.18 9.95
N GLU A 12 4.12 10.00 10.57
CA GLU A 12 3.47 9.66 11.83
C GLU A 12 2.56 8.43 11.68
N ILE A 13 1.80 8.33 10.60
CA ILE A 13 0.92 7.17 10.35
C ILE A 13 1.74 5.92 9.99
N LEU A 14 2.77 6.06 9.14
CA LEU A 14 3.63 4.93 8.75
C LEU A 14 4.33 4.28 9.93
N ASP A 15 4.67 5.05 10.97
CA ASP A 15 5.32 4.54 12.18
C ASP A 15 4.36 4.36 13.36
N ASP A 16 3.04 4.46 13.13
CA ASP A 16 2.07 4.18 14.18
C ASP A 16 2.30 2.74 14.69
N LYS A 17 2.26 2.58 16.01
CA LYS A 17 2.47 1.27 16.66
C LYS A 17 1.29 0.34 16.42
N ASP A 18 0.10 0.90 16.23
CA ASP A 18 -1.11 0.14 15.98
C ASP A 18 -1.27 -0.19 14.50
N LEU A 19 -1.23 -1.48 14.17
CA LEU A 19 -1.41 -1.97 12.82
C LEU A 19 -2.83 -1.67 12.27
N GLU A 20 -3.85 -1.59 13.13
CA GLU A 20 -5.22 -1.25 12.69
C GLU A 20 -5.32 0.21 12.24
N ILE A 21 -4.59 1.12 12.88
CA ILE A 21 -4.51 2.53 12.45
C ILE A 21 -3.87 2.61 11.05
N ARG A 22 -2.78 1.87 10.82
CA ARG A 22 -2.10 1.83 9.51
C ARG A 22 -3.02 1.26 8.42
N ARG A 23 -3.70 0.14 8.69
CA ARG A 23 -4.65 -0.48 7.76
C ARG A 23 -5.84 0.43 7.42
N THR A 24 -6.48 0.99 8.45
CA THR A 24 -7.62 1.91 8.28
C THR A 24 -7.21 3.14 7.45
N THR A 25 -5.98 3.61 7.63
CA THR A 25 -5.46 4.72 6.84
C THR A 25 -5.31 4.34 5.36
N ILE A 26 -4.71 3.20 5.05
CA ILE A 26 -4.60 2.69 3.68
C ILE A 26 -5.98 2.59 3.02
N GLU A 27 -6.95 1.99 3.72
CA GLU A 27 -8.32 1.84 3.23
C GLU A 27 -8.98 3.20 2.97
N SER A 28 -8.80 4.17 3.89
CA SER A 28 -9.33 5.53 3.74
C SER A 28 -8.70 6.25 2.55
N LEU A 29 -7.38 6.15 2.38
CA LEU A 29 -6.63 6.75 1.27
C LEU A 29 -7.07 6.18 -0.08
N SER A 30 -7.43 4.90 -0.14
CA SER A 30 -7.85 4.25 -1.39
C SER A 30 -9.12 4.81 -2.02
N ASN A 31 -9.86 5.68 -1.32
CA ASN A 31 -11.04 6.36 -1.84
C ASN A 31 -10.70 7.65 -2.62
N PHE A 32 -9.42 8.01 -2.70
CA PHE A 32 -8.94 9.19 -3.42
C PHE A 32 -8.09 8.75 -4.63
N ASP A 33 -8.46 9.23 -5.82
CA ASP A 33 -7.83 8.85 -7.09
C ASP A 33 -6.33 9.20 -7.16
N ASP A 34 -5.88 10.17 -6.37
CA ASP A 34 -4.51 10.71 -6.36
C ASP A 34 -3.69 10.26 -5.14
N ALA A 35 -4.18 9.30 -4.36
CA ALA A 35 -3.52 8.82 -3.14
C ALA A 35 -2.53 7.65 -3.36
N LEU A 36 -2.32 7.18 -4.59
CA LEU A 36 -1.43 6.04 -4.85
C LEU A 36 0.00 6.27 -4.29
N ASP A 37 0.54 7.49 -4.47
CA ASP A 37 1.85 7.90 -3.93
C ASP A 37 1.93 7.81 -2.40
N LEU A 38 0.79 7.89 -1.72
CA LEU A 38 0.69 7.78 -0.26
C LEU A 38 0.55 6.32 0.21
N ILE A 39 0.08 5.43 -0.65
CA ILE A 39 -0.11 4.01 -0.35
C ILE A 39 1.18 3.21 -0.60
N ILE A 40 1.98 3.58 -1.60
CA ILE A 40 3.23 2.89 -1.97
C ILE A 40 4.18 2.63 -0.77
N PRO A 41 4.40 3.57 0.17
CA PRO A 41 5.26 3.31 1.33
C PRO A 41 4.80 2.12 2.19
N PHE A 42 3.49 1.84 2.27
CA PHE A 42 2.94 0.73 3.04
C PHE A 42 3.21 -0.64 2.41
N LEU A 43 3.66 -0.70 1.14
CA LEU A 43 4.15 -1.95 0.54
C LEU A 43 5.44 -2.47 1.19
N LYS A 44 6.10 -1.66 2.03
CA LYS A 44 7.31 -2.02 2.78
C LYS A 44 7.07 -1.97 4.30
N ASP A 45 5.81 -1.99 4.73
CA ASP A 45 5.46 -2.02 6.15
C ASP A 45 6.05 -3.26 6.85
N ARG A 46 6.40 -3.12 8.13
CA ARG A 46 6.93 -4.21 8.95
C ARG A 46 5.95 -5.37 9.09
N GLU A 47 4.65 -5.09 9.15
CA GLU A 47 3.62 -6.13 9.27
C GLU A 47 3.09 -6.56 7.90
N TRP A 48 3.18 -7.87 7.64
CA TRP A 48 2.69 -8.48 6.40
C TRP A 48 1.22 -8.18 6.13
N SER A 49 0.38 -8.09 7.18
CA SER A 49 -1.04 -7.82 7.05
C SER A 49 -1.31 -6.40 6.55
N VAL A 50 -0.47 -5.43 6.93
CA VAL A 50 -0.51 -4.05 6.44
C VAL A 50 -0.05 -3.99 4.99
N ARG A 51 1.05 -4.69 4.64
CA ARG A 51 1.51 -4.80 3.25
C ARG A 51 0.44 -5.41 2.34
N LYS A 52 -0.22 -6.47 2.80
CA LYS A 52 -1.34 -7.09 2.09
C LYS A 52 -2.50 -6.10 1.90
N THR A 53 -2.88 -5.34 2.93
CA THR A 53 -3.91 -4.30 2.80
C THR A 53 -3.51 -3.26 1.73
N ALA A 54 -2.26 -2.82 1.70
CA ALA A 54 -1.76 -1.90 0.67
C ALA A 54 -1.86 -2.49 -0.74
N VAL A 55 -1.55 -3.78 -0.92
CA VAL A 55 -1.73 -4.49 -2.19
C VAL A 55 -3.19 -4.60 -2.58
N ASP A 56 -4.06 -5.03 -1.66
CA ASP A 56 -5.48 -5.28 -1.96
C ASP A 56 -6.17 -3.99 -2.44
N VAL A 57 -5.91 -2.85 -1.80
CA VAL A 57 -6.54 -1.59 -2.23
C VAL A 57 -5.98 -1.03 -3.55
N MET A 58 -4.84 -1.53 -4.05
CA MET A 58 -4.27 -1.08 -5.31
C MET A 58 -5.14 -1.43 -6.53
N GLU A 59 -6.04 -2.41 -6.42
CA GLU A 59 -7.01 -2.78 -7.47
C GLU A 59 -7.92 -1.62 -7.90
N LYS A 60 -8.08 -0.60 -7.02
CA LYS A 60 -8.87 0.60 -7.30
C LYS A 60 -8.18 1.62 -8.20
N PHE A 61 -6.87 1.48 -8.43
CA PHE A 61 -6.08 2.43 -9.22
C PHE A 61 -5.82 1.91 -10.64
N PRO A 62 -5.54 2.80 -11.62
CA PRO A 62 -5.25 2.36 -12.98
C PRO A 62 -4.06 1.40 -13.05
N LYS A 63 -4.24 0.24 -13.71
CA LYS A 63 -3.22 -0.84 -13.80
C LYS A 63 -1.83 -0.34 -14.20
N VAL A 64 -1.75 0.60 -15.15
CA VAL A 64 -0.48 1.17 -15.62
C VAL A 64 0.34 1.82 -14.49
N GLN A 65 -0.31 2.33 -13.45
CA GLN A 65 0.35 2.99 -12.33
C GLN A 65 0.82 1.99 -11.26
N ILE A 66 0.07 0.91 -11.05
CA ILE A 66 0.34 -0.07 -9.98
C ILE A 66 1.22 -1.25 -10.43
N TYR A 67 1.26 -1.56 -11.73
CA TYR A 67 1.86 -2.77 -12.28
C TYR A 67 3.29 -3.02 -11.79
N ARG A 68 4.15 -1.99 -11.85
CA ARG A 68 5.56 -2.12 -11.43
C ARG A 68 5.71 -2.49 -9.96
N TYR A 69 4.86 -1.94 -9.10
CA TYR A 69 4.94 -2.14 -7.66
C TYR A 69 4.41 -3.52 -7.28
N LEU A 70 3.26 -3.91 -7.84
CA LEU A 70 2.70 -5.24 -7.59
C LEU A 70 3.60 -6.35 -8.11
N ARG A 71 4.25 -6.15 -9.25
CA ARG A 71 5.25 -7.10 -9.76
C ARG A 71 6.43 -7.24 -8.80
N GLU A 72 6.97 -6.12 -8.31
CA GLU A 72 8.04 -6.14 -7.32
C GLU A 72 7.62 -6.89 -6.05
N VAL A 73 6.40 -6.64 -5.55
CA VAL A 73 5.87 -7.32 -4.35
C VAL A 73 5.73 -8.82 -4.59
N ALA A 74 5.14 -9.24 -5.71
CA ALA A 74 5.00 -10.65 -6.07
C ALA A 74 6.36 -11.37 -6.13
N GLU A 75 7.39 -10.71 -6.66
CA GLU A 75 8.74 -11.28 -6.78
C GLU A 75 9.48 -11.29 -5.42
N THR A 76 9.37 -10.21 -4.63
CA THR A 76 10.32 -9.90 -3.55
C THR A 76 9.78 -9.94 -2.13
N ASP A 77 8.46 -9.94 -1.90
CA ASP A 77 7.94 -9.98 -0.52
C ASP A 77 8.42 -11.26 0.20
N GLU A 78 8.49 -11.23 1.52
CA GLU A 78 8.87 -12.41 2.31
C GLU A 78 7.64 -13.28 2.62
N ASP A 79 6.46 -12.67 2.69
CA ASP A 79 5.22 -13.32 3.08
C ASP A 79 4.45 -13.83 1.85
N GLN A 80 4.06 -15.11 1.91
CA GLN A 80 3.41 -15.78 0.78
C GLN A 80 2.00 -15.26 0.51
N GLU A 81 1.28 -14.79 1.54
CA GLU A 81 -0.07 -14.25 1.35
C GLU A 81 -0.01 -12.87 0.70
N VAL A 82 1.02 -12.08 0.98
CA VAL A 82 1.27 -10.81 0.29
C VAL A 82 1.60 -11.04 -1.19
N LYS A 83 2.45 -12.05 -1.50
CA LYS A 83 2.75 -12.41 -2.90
C LYS A 83 1.51 -12.81 -3.69
N LYS A 84 0.70 -13.72 -3.14
CA LYS A 84 -0.54 -14.18 -3.77
C LYS A 84 -1.53 -13.04 -4.00
N ALA A 85 -1.62 -12.11 -3.05
CA ALA A 85 -2.46 -10.92 -3.21
C ALA A 85 -2.00 -10.09 -4.41
N ALA A 86 -0.68 -9.88 -4.56
CA ALA A 86 -0.14 -9.13 -5.68
C ALA A 86 -0.36 -9.85 -7.02
N GLU A 87 -0.16 -11.16 -7.07
CA GLU A 87 -0.45 -11.98 -8.26
C GLU A 87 -1.92 -11.95 -8.65
N ARG A 88 -2.84 -12.01 -7.67
CA ARG A 88 -4.28 -11.87 -7.90
C ARG A 88 -4.60 -10.54 -8.57
N VAL A 89 -4.15 -9.42 -7.99
CA VAL A 89 -4.44 -8.07 -8.51
C VAL A 89 -3.79 -7.85 -9.88
N LEU A 90 -2.65 -8.48 -10.18
CA LEU A 90 -2.02 -8.46 -11.50
C LEU A 90 -2.78 -9.28 -12.56
N GLY A 91 -3.51 -10.33 -12.14
CA GLY A 91 -4.24 -11.25 -13.01
C GLY A 91 -5.67 -10.84 -13.33
N GLU A 92 -6.33 -10.09 -12.43
CA GLU A 92 -7.55 -9.33 -12.71
C GLU A 92 -7.26 -8.23 -13.73
#